data_AF-A0A1H9R7E6-F1
#
_entry.id   AF-A0A1H9R7E6-F1
#
_cell.length_a   1.000
_cell.length_b   1.000
_cell.length_c   1.000
_cell.angle_alpha   90.00
_cell.angle_beta   90.00
_cell.angle_gamma   90.00
#
_symmetry.space_group_name_H-M   'P 1'
#
loop_
_entity.id
_entity.type
_entity.pdbx_description
1 polymer ?
#
loop_
_entity_poly.entity_id
_entity_poly.type
_entity_poly.pdbx_seq_one_letter_code
_entity_poly.pdbx_strand_id
1 'polypeptide(L)' 'MTSPAASLSAVRVPKWAFAVSLLGLIVTYLVLQENGLALGASSELLHEFFHDGRHALGVPCH' A
#
# COMPACT_ATOMS: atom_id res chain seq x y z
N MET A 1 -38.60 18.18 -11.32
CA MET A 1 -37.45 18.98 -10.86
C MET A 1 -36.20 18.22 -11.24
N THR A 2 -35.54 18.59 -12.34
CA THR A 2 -34.28 17.99 -12.77
C THR A 2 -33.14 18.66 -12.01
N SER A 3 -32.48 17.95 -11.09
CA SER A 3 -31.29 18.46 -10.44
C SER A 3 -30.23 18.80 -11.50
N PRO A 4 -29.54 19.95 -11.40
CA PRO A 4 -28.47 20.27 -12.33
C PRO A 4 -27.40 19.18 -12.21
N ALA A 5 -26.98 18.61 -13.34
CA ALA A 5 -25.83 17.72 -13.37
C ALA A 5 -24.60 18.55 -12.96
N ALA A 6 -23.97 18.18 -11.84
CA ALA A 6 -22.76 18.86 -11.39
C ALA A 6 -21.68 18.73 -12.47
N SER A 7 -21.18 19.87 -12.96
CA SER A 7 -20.02 19.89 -13.84
C SER A 7 -18.78 19.62 -12.99
N LEU A 8 -18.20 18.42 -13.15
CA LEU A 8 -16.96 18.06 -12.46
C LEU A 8 -15.78 18.63 -13.25
N SER A 9 -14.97 19.45 -12.59
CA SER A 9 -13.70 19.91 -13.16
C SER A 9 -12.74 18.74 -13.32
N ALA A 10 -12.12 18.60 -14.49
CA ALA A 10 -11.09 17.58 -14.71
C ALA A 10 -9.85 17.86 -13.82
N VAL A 11 -9.42 16.86 -13.07
CA VAL A 11 -8.19 16.92 -12.27
C VAL A 11 -7.01 16.49 -13.13
N ARG A 12 -5.96 17.33 -13.18
CA ARG A 12 -4.73 16.98 -13.89
C ARG A 12 -3.85 16.11 -13.02
N VAL A 13 -3.81 14.81 -13.32
CA VAL A 13 -2.95 13.84 -12.62
C VAL A 13 -1.59 13.78 -13.32
N PRO A 14 -0.47 14.02 -12.62
CA PRO A 14 0.85 13.88 -13.22
C PRO A 14 1.17 12.40 -13.45
N LYS A 15 1.89 12.08 -14.54
CA LYS A 15 2.18 10.68 -14.91
C LYS A 15 2.94 9.90 -13.83
N TRP A 16 3.79 10.57 -13.04
CA TRP A 16 4.53 9.94 -11.95
C TRP A 16 3.63 9.46 -10.81
N ALA A 17 2.42 10.01 -10.65
CA ALA A 17 1.48 9.58 -9.62
C ALA A 17 1.17 8.10 -9.74
N PHE A 18 1.04 7.57 -10.97
CA PHE A 18 0.82 6.14 -11.20
C PHE A 18 2.00 5.28 -10.73
N ALA A 19 3.24 5.76 -10.90
CA ALA A 19 4.41 5.05 -10.41
C ALA A 19 4.44 5.02 -8.87
N VAL A 20 4.10 6.14 -8.24
CA VAL A 20 3.99 6.21 -6.77
C VAL A 20 2.84 5.33 -6.25
N SER A 21 1.69 5.32 -6.92
CA SER A 21 0.58 4.42 -6.58
C SER A 21 0.98 2.96 -6.70
N LEU A 22 1.64 2.57 -7.80
CA LEU A 22 2.13 1.22 -7.99
C LEU A 22 3.16 0.84 -6.91
N LEU A 23 4.10 1.74 -6.59
CA LEU A 23 5.06 1.51 -5.52
C LEU A 23 4.35 1.34 -4.17
N GLY A 24 3.34 2.14 -3.88
CA GLY A 24 2.52 2.01 -2.66
C GLY A 24 1.81 0.65 -2.58
N LEU A 25 1.28 0.15 -3.70
CA LEU A 25 0.71 -1.19 -3.77
C LEU A 25 1.75 -2.28 -3.51
N ILE A 26 2.95 -2.16 -4.09
CA ILE A 26 4.05 -3.10 -3.85
C ILE A 26 4.44 -3.11 -2.37
N VAL A 27 4.65 -1.93 -1.77
CA VAL A 27 4.99 -1.84 -0.34
C VAL A 27 3.88 -2.44 0.52
N THR A 28 2.62 -2.14 0.23
CA THR A 28 1.48 -2.70 0.97
C THR A 28 1.46 -4.23 0.87
N TYR A 29 1.67 -4.78 -0.33
CA TYR A 29 1.80 -6.23 -0.51
C TYR A 29 2.96 -6.80 0.30
N LEU A 30 4.13 -6.17 0.26
CA LEU A 30 5.31 -6.62 1.01
C LEU A 30 5.09 -6.63 2.53
N VAL A 31 4.35 -5.66 3.06
CA VAL A 31 4.09 -5.54 4.51
C VAL A 31 2.98 -6.50 4.96
N LEU A 32 1.93 -6.71 4.15
CA LEU A 32 0.72 -7.40 4.59
C LEU A 32 0.56 -8.84 4.04
N GLN A 33 1.08 -9.13 2.85
CA GLN A 33 0.73 -10.33 2.08
C GLN A 33 1.93 -11.14 1.59
N GLU A 34 3.15 -10.64 1.69
CA GLU A 34 4.32 -11.42 1.28
C GLU A 34 4.48 -12.64 2.21
N ASN A 35 4.51 -13.82 1.59
CA ASN A 35 4.61 -15.10 2.27
C ASN A 35 5.57 -16.08 1.56
N GLY A 36 6.58 -15.56 0.87
CA GLY A 36 7.55 -16.34 0.08
C GLY A 36 7.26 -16.43 -1.42
N LEU A 37 6.15 -15.87 -1.91
CA LEU A 37 5.81 -15.91 -3.34
C LEU A 37 6.75 -15.03 -4.17
N ALA A 38 7.05 -13.82 -3.69
CA ALA A 38 7.85 -12.85 -4.42
C ALA A 38 9.34 -12.93 -4.06
N LEU A 39 9.64 -13.21 -2.78
CA LEU A 39 11.01 -13.11 -2.25
C LEU A 39 11.58 -14.43 -1.73
N GLY A 40 10.82 -15.54 -1.82
CA GLY A 40 11.28 -16.87 -1.44
C GLY A 40 11.77 -16.91 0.01
N ALA A 41 13.01 -17.36 0.22
CA ALA A 41 13.61 -17.47 1.55
C ALA A 41 13.77 -16.13 2.29
N SER A 42 13.80 -14.99 1.58
CA SER A 42 13.92 -13.67 2.20
C SER A 42 12.60 -13.15 2.80
N SER A 43 11.49 -13.85 2.58
CA SER A 43 10.16 -13.50 3.12
C SER A 43 10.13 -13.43 4.64
N GLU A 44 10.77 -14.39 5.31
CA GLU A 44 10.80 -14.49 6.77
C GLU A 44 11.49 -13.27 7.41
N LEU A 45 12.60 -12.83 6.83
CA LEU A 45 13.30 -11.62 7.29
C LEU A 45 12.43 -10.37 7.19
N LEU A 46 11.67 -10.23 6.09
CA LEU A 46 10.71 -9.12 5.95
C LEU A 46 9.54 -9.24 6.91
N HIS A 47 9.05 -10.46 7.14
CA HIS A 47 7.98 -10.73 8.08
C HIS A 47 8.36 -10.27 9.48
N GLU A 48 9.53 -10.69 9.97
CA GLU A 48 10.06 -10.27 11.27
C GLU A 48 10.28 -8.77 11.36
N PHE A 49 10.88 -8.16 10.33
CA PHE A 49 11.11 -6.70 10.30
C PHE A 49 9.81 -5.90 10.45
N PHE A 50 8.78 -6.24 9.68
CA PHE A 50 7.49 -5.53 9.75
C PHE A 50 6.68 -5.90 10.99
N HIS A 51 6.79 -7.13 11.46
CA HIS A 51 6.23 -7.56 12.73
C HIS A 51 6.81 -6.74 13.89
N ASP A 52 8.13 -6.58 13.96
CA ASP A 52 8.83 -5.80 14.99
C ASP A 52 8.54 -4.30 14.86
N GLY A 53 8.43 -3.79 13.64
CA GLY A 53 8.01 -2.41 13.40
C GLY A 53 6.62 -2.10 13.98
N ARG A 54 5.68 -3.05 13.90
CA ARG A 54 4.35 -2.90 14.53
C ARG A 54 4.44 -2.85 16.05
N HIS A 55 5.26 -3.72 16.66
CA HIS A 55 5.53 -3.68 18.10
C HIS A 55 6.15 -2.34 18.51
N ALA A 56 7.13 -1.84 17.76
CA ALA A 56 7.79 -0.56 18.03
C ALA A 56 6.82 0.64 17.96
N LEU A 57 5.78 0.55 17.12
CA LEU A 57 4.72 1.55 17.00
C LEU A 57 3.58 1.36 18.01
N GLY A 58 3.68 0.37 18.93
CA GLY A 58 2.66 0.09 19.94
C GLY A 58 1.38 -0.54 19.39
N VAL A 59 1.43 -1.09 18.16
CA VAL A 59 0.29 -1.77 17.53
C VAL A 59 0.18 -3.17 18.12
N PRO A 60 -1.00 -3.59 18.62
CA PRO A 60 -1.16 -4.93 19.18
C PRO A 60 -0.99 -6.00 18.10
N CYS A 61 -0.46 -7.15 18.54
CA CYS A 61 -0.15 -8.29 17.67
C CYS A 61 -1.13 -9.46 17.80
N HIS A 62 -2.24 -9.24 18.52
CA HIS A 62 -3.33 -10.20 18.68
C HIS A 62 -4.69 -9.51 18.56
#